data_AF-A0A100WCU0-F1
#
_entry.id   AF-A0A100WCU0-F1
#
_cell.length_a   1.000
_cell.length_b   1.000
_cell.length_c   1.000
_cell.angle_alpha   90.00
_cell.angle_beta   90.00
_cell.angle_gamma   90.00
#
_symmetry.space_group_name_H-M   'P 1'
#
loop_
_entity.id
_entity.type
_entity.pdbx_description
1 polymer ?
#
loop_
_entity_poly.entity_id
_entity_poly.type
_entity_poly.pdbx_seq_one_letter_code
_entity_poly.pdbx_strand_id
1 'polypeptide(L)'
;MLVTPRWPRKLTDYEAADRAWIVAGLTLAGWPAHEIVERIGGSIRLIRALRADAMTEACRLWQLDIKRLETELRQEHIAHTATQTALTQATRDVERKNTQIDQLIESLRATRSSTPTPSDQTTRRRRRKRRNRHHPSTRRRKRHH
;
A
#
# COMPACT_ATOMS: atom_id res chain seq x y z
N MET A 1 5.97 -41.37 -6.38
CA MET A 1 4.78 -41.44 -5.48
C MET A 1 4.93 -40.33 -4.45
N LEU A 2 4.05 -39.32 -4.48
CA LEU A 2 4.05 -38.28 -3.44
C LEU A 2 3.58 -38.94 -2.14
N VAL A 3 4.40 -38.91 -1.10
CA VAL A 3 4.02 -39.42 0.22
C VAL A 3 2.90 -38.54 0.74
N THR A 4 1.69 -39.09 0.77
CA THR A 4 0.53 -38.38 1.33
C THR A 4 0.77 -38.20 2.83
N PRO A 5 0.72 -36.96 3.36
CA PRO A 5 0.94 -36.73 4.77
C PRO A 5 -0.09 -37.51 5.59
N ARG A 6 0.40 -38.44 6.41
CA ARG A 6 -0.41 -39.28 7.27
C ARG A 6 -0.70 -38.53 8.56
N TRP A 7 -1.94 -38.59 9.03
CA TRP A 7 -2.33 -37.88 10.25
C TRP A 7 -1.61 -38.48 11.47
N PRO A 8 -1.26 -37.65 12.46
CA PRO A 8 -0.47 -38.08 13.62
C PRO A 8 -1.21 -39.06 14.54
N ARG A 9 -2.55 -39.11 14.46
CA ARG A 9 -3.42 -39.98 15.25
C ARG A 9 -4.49 -40.62 14.38
N LYS A 10 -5.01 -41.75 14.82
CA LYS A 10 -6.14 -42.39 14.15
C LYS A 10 -7.43 -41.64 14.48
N LEU A 11 -8.42 -41.75 13.60
CA LEU A 11 -9.72 -41.11 13.82
C LEU A 11 -10.36 -41.51 15.16
N THR A 12 -10.15 -42.75 15.62
CA THR A 12 -10.66 -43.26 16.91
C THR A 12 -10.06 -42.59 18.13
N ASP A 13 -8.90 -41.96 17.99
CA ASP A 13 -8.15 -41.36 19.10
C ASP A 13 -8.63 -39.93 19.41
N TYR A 14 -9.52 -39.38 18.57
CA TYR A 14 -10.15 -38.08 18.74
C TYR A 14 -11.47 -38.20 19.49
N GLU A 15 -11.89 -37.13 20.17
CA GLU A 15 -13.20 -37.06 20.81
C GLU A 15 -14.34 -37.08 19.77
N ALA A 16 -15.57 -37.35 20.23
CA ALA A 16 -16.72 -37.49 19.32
C ALA A 16 -16.96 -36.23 18.48
N ALA A 17 -16.86 -35.05 19.09
CA ALA A 17 -17.02 -33.77 18.40
C ALA A 17 -15.92 -33.55 17.36
N ASP A 18 -14.65 -33.82 17.72
CA ASP A 18 -13.51 -33.70 16.80
C ASP A 18 -13.64 -34.64 15.60
N ARG A 19 -14.10 -35.88 15.81
CA ARG A 19 -14.34 -36.83 14.71
C ARG A 19 -15.41 -36.31 13.76
N ALA A 20 -16.51 -35.79 14.29
CA ALA A 20 -17.58 -35.19 13.49
C ALA A 20 -17.04 -33.99 12.68
N TRP A 21 -16.26 -33.12 13.31
CA TRP A 21 -15.63 -31.97 12.65
C TRP A 21 -14.68 -32.38 11.51
N ILE A 22 -13.79 -33.34 11.77
CA ILE A 22 -12.83 -33.84 10.77
C ILE A 22 -13.57 -34.49 9.59
N VAL A 23 -14.51 -35.40 9.87
CA VAL A 23 -15.27 -36.09 8.81
C VAL A 23 -16.13 -35.13 8.01
N ALA A 24 -16.74 -34.14 8.65
CA ALA A 24 -17.49 -33.08 7.97
C ALA A 24 -16.60 -32.32 6.98
N GLY A 25 -15.41 -31.90 7.40
CA GLY A 25 -14.50 -31.13 6.55
C GLY A 25 -13.95 -31.91 5.37
N LEU A 26 -13.60 -33.18 5.56
CA LEU A 26 -13.16 -34.04 4.47
C LEU A 26 -14.30 -34.36 3.50
N THR A 27 -15.51 -34.56 4.03
CA THR A 27 -16.70 -34.76 3.19
C THR A 27 -17.02 -33.49 2.38
N LEU A 28 -16.91 -32.32 3.00
CA LEU A 28 -17.06 -31.03 2.31
C LEU A 28 -15.99 -30.82 1.24
N ALA A 29 -14.78 -31.33 1.44
CA ALA A 29 -13.70 -31.31 0.44
C ALA A 29 -13.84 -32.41 -0.64
N GLY A 30 -14.93 -33.18 -0.65
CA GLY A 30 -15.22 -34.18 -1.69
C GLY A 30 -14.55 -35.54 -1.50
N TRP A 31 -13.93 -35.80 -0.34
CA TRP A 31 -13.21 -37.05 -0.11
C TRP A 31 -14.19 -38.22 0.03
N PRO A 32 -14.01 -39.33 -0.70
CA PRO A 32 -14.80 -40.54 -0.49
C PRO A 32 -14.38 -41.25 0.80
N ALA A 33 -15.26 -42.10 1.34
CA ALA A 33 -15.05 -42.72 2.65
C ALA A 33 -13.80 -43.63 2.70
N HIS A 34 -13.42 -44.29 1.59
CA HIS A 34 -12.23 -45.13 1.55
C HIS A 34 -10.94 -44.31 1.63
N GLU A 35 -10.85 -43.19 0.90
CA GLU A 35 -9.68 -42.30 0.97
C GLU A 35 -9.53 -41.65 2.36
N ILE A 36 -10.64 -41.32 3.04
CA ILE A 36 -10.61 -40.81 4.42
C ILE A 36 -9.96 -41.86 5.35
N VAL A 37 -10.35 -43.13 5.21
CA VAL A 37 -9.76 -44.23 5.98
C VAL A 37 -8.29 -44.42 5.66
N GLU A 38 -7.88 -44.30 4.40
CA GLU A 38 -6.46 -44.42 4.04
C GLU A 38 -5.61 -43.30 4.66
N ARG A 39 -6.16 -42.09 4.79
CA ARG A 39 -5.43 -40.92 5.30
C ARG A 39 -5.36 -40.83 6.83
N ILE A 40 -6.48 -41.09 7.51
CA ILE A 40 -6.64 -40.84 8.95
C ILE A 40 -6.82 -42.17 9.72
N GLY A 41 -7.04 -43.28 9.03
CA GLY A 41 -7.33 -44.56 9.67
C GLY A 41 -8.76 -44.66 10.20
N GLY A 42 -9.06 -45.81 10.81
CA GLY A 42 -10.41 -46.19 11.22
C GLY A 42 -11.02 -47.20 10.26
N SER A 43 -12.35 -47.36 10.31
CA SER A 43 -13.08 -48.27 9.43
C SER A 43 -14.04 -47.51 8.52
N ILE A 44 -14.29 -48.02 7.31
CA ILE A 44 -15.27 -47.43 6.39
C ILE A 44 -16.65 -47.36 7.05
N ARG A 45 -17.00 -48.36 7.88
CA ARG A 45 -18.24 -48.38 8.65
C ARG A 45 -18.31 -47.20 9.64
N LEU A 46 -17.22 -46.89 10.33
CA LEU A 46 -17.15 -45.74 11.23
C LEU A 46 -17.34 -44.42 10.46
N ILE A 47 -16.69 -44.24 9.31
CA ILE A 47 -16.87 -43.03 8.49
C ILE A 47 -18.32 -42.87 8.03
N ARG A 48 -18.95 -43.95 7.57
CA ARG A 48 -20.37 -43.92 7.16
C ARG A 48 -21.30 -43.60 8.33
N ALA A 49 -21.03 -44.16 9.51
CA ALA A 49 -21.81 -43.86 10.71
C ALA A 49 -21.66 -42.38 11.11
N LEU A 50 -20.43 -41.86 11.14
CA LEU A 50 -20.18 -40.44 11.43
C LEU A 50 -20.85 -39.52 10.40
N ARG A 51 -20.87 -39.87 9.11
CA ARG A 51 -21.57 -39.08 8.09
C ARG A 51 -23.08 -39.02 8.27
N ALA A 52 -23.66 -40.07 8.85
CA ALA A 52 -25.09 -40.11 9.16
C ALA A 52 -25.43 -39.40 10.49
N ASP A 53 -24.41 -39.02 11.27
CA ASP A 53 -24.58 -38.32 12.54
C ASP A 53 -24.96 -36.85 12.30
N ALA A 54 -26.00 -36.39 13.01
CA ALA A 54 -26.48 -35.01 12.96
C ALA A 54 -25.40 -34.00 13.36
N MET A 55 -24.50 -34.37 14.28
CA MET A 55 -23.40 -33.50 14.69
C MET A 55 -22.43 -33.23 13.53
N THR A 56 -22.18 -34.24 12.67
CA THR A 56 -21.32 -34.09 11.49
C THR A 56 -21.96 -33.16 10.46
N GLU A 57 -23.27 -33.23 10.29
CA GLU A 57 -23.99 -32.31 9.41
C GLU A 57 -23.96 -30.87 9.94
N ALA A 58 -24.15 -30.66 11.24
CA ALA A 58 -23.99 -29.35 11.86
C ALA A 58 -22.57 -28.79 11.67
N CYS A 59 -21.54 -29.62 11.87
CA CYS A 59 -20.15 -29.27 11.63
C CYS A 59 -19.90 -28.90 10.15
N ARG A 60 -20.55 -29.58 9.21
CA ARG A 60 -20.45 -29.28 7.76
C ARG A 60 -21.01 -27.91 7.44
N LEU A 61 -22.17 -27.56 8.02
CA LEU A 61 -22.78 -26.23 7.86
C LEU A 61 -21.90 -25.14 8.48
N TRP A 62 -21.38 -25.36 9.68
CA TRP A 62 -20.46 -24.40 10.31
C TRP A 62 -19.19 -24.18 9.50
N GLN A 63 -18.60 -25.22 8.92
CA GLN A 63 -17.42 -25.05 8.07
C GLN A 63 -17.72 -24.33 6.76
N LEU A 64 -18.93 -24.47 6.21
CA LEU A 64 -19.39 -23.65 5.08
C LEU A 64 -19.50 -22.18 5.47
N ASP A 65 -20.11 -21.90 6.62
CA ASP A 65 -20.24 -20.54 7.14
C ASP A 65 -18.87 -19.90 7.42
N ILE A 66 -17.93 -20.64 8.02
CA ILE A 66 -16.56 -20.16 8.24
C ILE A 66 -15.91 -19.79 6.90
N LYS A 67 -16.00 -20.65 5.87
CA LYS A 67 -15.44 -20.34 4.54
C LYS A 67 -16.08 -19.11 3.90
N ARG A 68 -17.40 -18.92 4.08
CA ARG A 68 -18.10 -17.72 3.62
C ARG A 68 -17.55 -16.48 4.33
N LEU A 69 -17.52 -16.51 5.66
CA LEU A 69 -17.04 -15.40 6.50
C LEU A 69 -15.57 -15.06 6.22
N GLU A 70 -14.70 -16.05 6.03
CA GLU A 70 -13.31 -15.83 5.63
C GLU A 70 -13.17 -15.15 4.27
N THR A 71 -14.10 -15.41 3.35
CA THR A 71 -14.11 -14.80 2.03
C THR A 71 -14.59 -13.35 2.12
N GLU A 72 -15.67 -13.11 2.87
CA GLU A 72 -16.19 -11.77 3.15
C GLU A 72 -15.13 -10.92 3.86
N LEU A 73 -14.49 -11.43 4.91
CA LEU A 73 -13.43 -10.73 5.64
C LEU A 73 -12.25 -10.37 4.74
N ARG A 74 -11.85 -11.27 3.82
CA ARG A 74 -10.80 -10.99 2.84
C ARG A 74 -11.19 -9.87 1.88
N GLN A 75 -12.45 -9.85 1.41
CA GLN A 75 -12.96 -8.79 0.54
C GLN A 75 -12.97 -7.44 1.26
N GLU A 76 -13.44 -7.41 2.50
CA GLU A 76 -13.46 -6.21 3.34
C GLU A 76 -12.05 -5.67 3.58
N HIS A 77 -11.07 -6.53 3.87
CA HIS A 77 -9.68 -6.10 4.00
C HIS A 77 -9.14 -5.48 2.72
N ILE A 78 -9.42 -6.06 1.55
CA ILE A 78 -9.01 -5.50 0.25
C ILE A 78 -9.65 -4.12 0.03
N ALA A 79 -10.95 -3.99 0.28
CA ALA A 79 -11.68 -2.74 0.13
C ALA A 79 -11.15 -1.66 1.08
N HIS A 80 -10.87 -2.02 2.33
CA HIS A 80 -10.30 -1.12 3.32
C HIS A 80 -8.89 -0.65 2.92
N THR A 81 -8.01 -1.56 2.47
CA THR A 81 -6.69 -1.16 1.96
C THR A 81 -6.82 -0.24 0.75
N ALA A 82 -7.72 -0.53 -0.19
CA ALA A 82 -7.95 0.32 -1.36
C ALA A 82 -8.41 1.73 -0.95
N THR A 83 -9.37 1.86 -0.03
CA THR A 83 -9.85 3.17 0.44
C THR A 83 -8.76 3.94 1.18
N GLN A 84 -7.93 3.29 2.01
CA GLN A 84 -6.80 3.93 2.68
C GLN A 84 -5.75 4.45 1.69
N THR A 85 -5.43 3.68 0.66
CA THR A 85 -4.49 4.13 -0.38
C THR A 85 -5.04 5.32 -1.16
N ALA A 86 -6.33 5.30 -1.53
CA ALA A 86 -6.99 6.41 -2.21
C ALA A 86 -7.03 7.68 -1.34
N LEU A 87 -7.34 7.55 -0.05
CA LEU A 87 -7.31 8.65 0.91
C LEU A 87 -5.91 9.26 1.01
N THR A 88 -4.89 8.42 1.16
CA THR A 88 -3.49 8.87 1.25
C THR A 88 -3.07 9.63 -0.02
N GLN A 89 -3.47 9.13 -1.19
CA GLN A 89 -3.18 9.80 -2.45
C GLN A 89 -3.91 11.14 -2.56
N ALA A 90 -5.19 11.20 -2.21
CA ALA A 90 -5.97 12.43 -2.22
C ALA A 90 -5.37 13.49 -1.27
N THR A 91 -4.94 13.09 -0.07
CA THR A 91 -4.27 13.99 0.87
C THR A 91 -2.99 14.57 0.28
N ARG A 92 -2.14 13.72 -0.32
CA ARG A 92 -0.92 14.17 -1.00
C ARG A 92 -1.22 15.11 -2.17
N ASP A 93 -2.29 14.85 -2.92
CA ASP A 93 -2.69 15.71 -4.03
C ASP A 93 -3.14 17.09 -3.55
N VAL A 94 -3.89 17.15 -2.45
CA VAL A 94 -4.28 18.41 -1.81
C VAL A 94 -3.07 19.17 -1.32
N GLU A 95 -2.15 18.52 -0.60
CA GLU A 95 -0.90 19.14 -0.12
C GLU A 95 -0.07 19.72 -1.26
N ARG A 96 0.09 18.96 -2.35
CA ARG A 96 0.80 19.41 -3.55
C ARG A 96 0.14 20.62 -4.19
N LYS A 97 -1.19 20.60 -4.35
CA LYS A 97 -1.95 21.72 -4.93
C LYS A 97 -1.87 22.97 -4.06
N ASN A 98 -1.98 22.82 -2.74
CA ASN A 98 -1.84 23.93 -1.80
C ASN A 98 -0.45 24.57 -1.91
N THR A 99 0.61 23.75 -1.95
CA THR A 99 1.99 24.24 -2.13
C THR A 99 2.16 25.02 -3.45
N GLN A 100 1.54 24.54 -4.54
CA GLN A 100 1.55 25.25 -5.83
C GLN A 100 0.81 26.59 -5.76
N ILE A 101 -0.35 26.63 -5.11
CA ILE A 101 -1.13 27.85 -4.89
C ILE A 101 -0.29 28.87 -4.09
N ASP A 102 0.35 28.44 -3.01
CA ASP A 102 1.17 29.31 -2.16
C ASP A 102 2.33 29.93 -2.94
N GLN A 103 3.01 29.12 -3.77
CA GLN A 103 4.09 29.60 -4.65
C GLN A 103 3.59 30.63 -5.67
N LEU A 104 2.42 30.41 -6.26
CA LEU A 104 1.81 31.37 -7.19
C LEU A 104 1.46 32.68 -6.48
N ILE A 105 0.84 32.62 -5.30
CA ILE A 105 0.52 33.80 -4.50
C ILE A 105 1.79 34.58 -4.16
N GLU A 106 2.86 33.91 -3.74
CA GLU A 106 4.13 34.56 -3.43
C GLU A 106 4.77 35.22 -4.66
N SER A 107 4.74 34.54 -5.81
CA SER A 107 5.24 35.12 -7.08
C SER A 107 4.47 36.37 -7.51
N LEU A 108 3.16 36.40 -7.29
CA LEU A 108 2.30 37.56 -7.58
C LEU A 108 2.57 38.72 -6.62
N ARG A 109 2.88 38.44 -5.35
CA ARG A 109 3.29 39.45 -4.38
C ARG A 109 4.64 40.07 -4.75
N ALA A 110 5.63 39.23 -5.07
CA ALA A 110 6.98 39.67 -5.46
C ALA A 110 6.98 40.52 -6.75
N THR A 111 6.15 40.18 -7.73
CA THR A 111 5.99 40.99 -8.96
C THR A 111 5.30 42.33 -8.69
N ARG A 112 4.31 42.39 -7.79
CA ARG A 112 3.68 43.66 -7.39
C ARG A 112 4.62 44.58 -6.61
N SER A 113 5.48 44.03 -5.75
CA SER A 113 6.45 44.82 -4.99
C SER A 113 7.67 45.26 -5.80
N SER A 114 7.91 44.68 -6.98
CA SER A 114 9.07 44.99 -7.83
C SER A 114 8.79 45.97 -8.97
N THR A 115 7.66 46.67 -8.95
CA THR A 115 7.39 47.78 -9.89
C THR A 115 8.58 48.75 -9.86
N PRO A 116 9.40 48.83 -10.93
CA PRO A 116 10.57 49.68 -10.90
C PRO A 116 10.08 51.12 -10.98
N THR A 117 10.28 51.89 -9.91
CA THR A 117 10.07 53.33 -9.94
C THR A 117 10.91 53.90 -11.10
N PRO A 118 10.33 54.59 -12.09
CA PRO A 118 11.08 55.08 -13.27
C PRO A 118 12.12 56.16 -12.95
N SER A 119 12.30 56.52 -11.68
CA SER A 119 13.13 57.65 -11.25
C SER A 119 14.64 57.36 -11.20
N ASP A 120 15.10 56.11 -11.35
CA ASP A 120 16.51 55.78 -11.12
C ASP A 120 17.36 55.58 -12.40
N GLN A 121 16.76 55.68 -13.58
CA GLN A 121 17.50 55.59 -14.85
C GLN A 121 18.18 56.92 -15.26
N THR A 122 17.71 58.07 -14.74
CA THR A 122 18.31 59.39 -15.04
C THR A 122 19.57 59.68 -14.21
N THR A 123 19.71 59.07 -13.03
CA THR A 123 20.87 59.26 -12.13
C THR A 123 22.11 58.47 -12.59
N ARG A 124 21.92 57.31 -13.23
CA ARG A 124 23.03 56.47 -13.70
C ARG A 124 23.68 56.99 -14.99
N ARG A 125 22.94 57.73 -15.82
CA ARG A 125 23.46 58.33 -17.07
C ARG A 125 24.29 59.60 -16.84
N ARG A 126 24.09 60.32 -15.73
CA ARG A 126 24.90 61.51 -15.36
C ARG A 126 26.25 61.17 -14.73
N ARG A 127 26.41 60.00 -14.09
CA ARG A 127 27.68 59.60 -13.45
C ARG A 127 28.77 59.12 -14.42
N ARG A 128 28.41 58.64 -15.62
CA ARG A 128 29.39 58.25 -16.67
C ARG A 128 29.97 59.45 -17.44
N LYS A 129 29.30 60.62 -17.48
CA LYS A 129 29.79 61.80 -18.21
C LYS A 129 30.77 62.68 -17.42
N ARG A 130 30.89 62.49 -16.10
CA ARG A 130 31.82 63.25 -15.23
C ARG A 130 33.18 62.59 -15.02
N ARG A 131 33.37 61.31 -15.34
CA ARG A 131 34.64 60.59 -15.14
C ARG A 131 35.66 60.75 -16.28
N ASN A 132 35.27 61.34 -17.41
CA ASN A 132 36.13 61.50 -18.60
C ASN A 132 36.80 62.89 -18.73
N ARG A 133 36.78 63.74 -17.69
CA ARG A 133 37.40 65.09 -17.75
C ARG A 133 38.70 65.25 -16.95
N HIS A 134 39.11 64.28 -16.13
CA HIS A 134 40.28 64.42 -15.26
C HIS A 134 41.17 63.17 -15.30
N HIS A 135 41.93 63.01 -16.40
CA HIS A 135 43.17 62.24 -16.38
C HIS A 135 44.27 63.05 -17.06
N PRO A 136 45.26 63.57 -16.30
CA PRO A 136 46.41 64.26 -16.87
C PRO A 136 47.39 63.22 -17.44
N SER A 137 47.70 63.32 -18.72
CA SER A 137 48.73 62.51 -19.37
C SER A 137 50.12 62.94 -18.87
N THR A 138 50.71 62.17 -17.98
CA THR A 138 52.12 62.29 -17.60
C THR A 138 53.01 61.77 -18.74
N ARG A 139 53.55 62.70 -19.54
CA ARG A 139 54.66 62.45 -20.46
C ARG A 139 55.95 62.25 -19.63
N ARG A 140 56.46 61.01 -19.55
CA ARG A 140 57.84 60.75 -19.09
C ARG A 140 58.68 60.29 -20.27
N ARG A 141 59.44 61.24 -20.82
CA ARG A 141 60.53 61.02 -21.79
C ARG A 141 61.63 60.16 -21.13
N LYS A 142 62.07 59.11 -21.84
CA LYS A 142 63.39 58.48 -21.68
C LYS A 142 64.16 58.73 -22.98
N ARG A 143 65.36 59.32 -22.89
CA ARG A 143 66.50 59.13 -23.83
C ARG A 143 67.74 59.93 -23.37
N HIS A 144 68.88 59.43 -23.83
CA HIS A 144 70.30 59.75 -23.58
C HIS A 144 70.90 58.92 -22.44
N HIS A 145 71.68 57.87 -22.77
CA HIS A 145 73.05 57.85 -23.30
C HIS A 145 74.05 58.44 -22.33
#